data_AF-A0A9E2V5P7-F1
#
_entry.id   AF-A0A9E2V5P7-F1
#
_cell.length_a   1.000
_cell.length_b   1.000
_cell.length_c   1.000
_cell.angle_alpha   90.00
_cell.angle_beta   90.00
_cell.angle_gamma   90.00
#
_symmetry.space_group_name_H-M   'P 1'
#
loop_
_entity.id
_entity.type
_entity.pdbx_description
1 polymer ?
#
loop_
_entity_poly.entity_id
_entity_poly.type
_entity_poly.pdbx_seq_one_letter_code
_entity_poly.pdbx_strand_id
1 'polypeptide(L)'
;MVDTAWDSAWTSALESLELDVAVAERVLDNNHLPSVAEVAALAAWRPPADLGPLPASLADRARALLERQLATAAAIGRAMTMNRRQLAALTALRPVQAARPVFLDLEG
;
A
#
# COMPACT_ATOMS: atom_id res chain seq x y z
N MET A 1 36.05 4.38 -15.25
CA MET A 1 35.51 5.33 -14.25
C MET A 1 33.98 5.52 -14.35
N VAL A 2 33.29 4.70 -15.16
CA VAL A 2 31.82 4.74 -15.34
C VAL A 2 31.13 3.79 -14.35
N ASP A 3 31.76 2.64 -14.04
CA ASP A 3 31.24 1.65 -13.08
C ASP A 3 30.95 2.26 -11.71
N THR A 4 31.84 3.12 -11.20
CA THR A 4 31.67 3.77 -9.88
C THR A 4 30.50 4.75 -9.81
N ALA A 5 30.11 5.35 -10.94
CA ALA A 5 28.97 6.28 -11.00
C ALA A 5 27.63 5.52 -11.03
N TRP A 6 27.59 4.37 -11.71
CA TRP A 6 26.43 3.49 -11.67
C TRP A 6 26.29 2.79 -10.33
N ASP A 7 27.40 2.38 -9.71
CA ASP A 7 27.40 1.80 -8.36
C ASP A 7 26.74 2.72 -7.33
N SER A 8 27.09 4.00 -7.33
CA SER A 8 26.50 4.97 -6.40
C SER A 8 25.04 5.28 -6.71
N ALA A 9 24.69 5.41 -8.00
CA ALA A 9 23.29 5.62 -8.43
C ALA A 9 22.40 4.45 -8.03
N TRP A 10 22.84 3.21 -8.30
CA TRP A 10 22.12 1.99 -7.91
C TRP A 10 22.04 1.82 -6.39
N THR A 11 23.12 2.14 -5.67
CA THR A 11 23.10 2.07 -4.20
C THR A 11 22.06 3.01 -3.61
N SER A 12 22.04 4.27 -4.05
CA SER A 12 21.07 5.27 -3.61
C SER A 12 19.63 4.91 -3.99
N ALA A 13 19.43 4.38 -5.20
CA ALA A 13 18.13 3.91 -5.66
C ALA A 13 17.62 2.73 -4.81
N LEU A 14 18.48 1.74 -4.53
CA LEU A 14 18.12 0.59 -3.69
C LEU A 14 17.83 1.00 -2.24
N GLU A 15 18.61 1.91 -1.67
CA GLU A 15 18.35 2.46 -0.33
C GLU A 15 16.98 3.16 -0.25
N SER A 16 16.67 3.98 -1.25
CA SER A 16 15.37 4.68 -1.32
C SER A 16 14.21 3.68 -1.43
N LEU A 17 14.34 2.68 -2.31
CA LEU A 17 13.32 1.64 -2.49
C LEU A 17 13.15 0.76 -1.24
N GLU A 18 14.23 0.49 -0.51
CA GLU A 18 14.18 -0.24 0.77
C GLU A 18 13.41 0.53 1.84
N LEU A 19 13.61 1.85 1.91
CA LEU A 19 12.86 2.73 2.81
C LEU A 19 11.37 2.75 2.45
N ASP A 20 11.03 2.86 1.17
CA ASP A 20 9.64 2.83 0.69
C ASP A 20 8.94 1.52 1.09
N VAL A 21 9.61 0.38 0.89
CA VAL A 21 9.09 -0.94 1.29
C VAL A 21 8.89 -1.02 2.80
N ALA A 22 9.85 -0.54 3.58
CA ALA A 22 9.74 -0.53 5.03
C ALA A 22 8.59 0.38 5.53
N VAL A 23 8.25 1.44 4.81
CA VAL A 23 7.06 2.27 5.09
C VAL A 23 5.79 1.48 4.79
N ALA A 24 5.70 0.83 3.63
CA ALA A 24 4.54 0.02 3.25
C ALA A 24 4.29 -1.14 4.22
N GLU A 25 5.35 -1.83 4.66
CA GLU A 25 5.29 -2.88 5.68
C GLU A 25 4.76 -2.33 7.01
N ARG A 26 5.24 -1.16 7.47
CA ARG A 26 4.77 -0.53 8.72
C ARG A 26 3.29 -0.13 8.69
N VAL A 27 2.78 0.30 7.54
CA VAL A 27 1.35 0.63 7.35
C VAL A 27 0.50 -0.63 7.50
N LEU A 28 0.98 -1.78 7.01
CA LEU A 28 0.29 -3.07 7.18
C LEU A 28 0.28 -3.53 8.64
N ASP A 29 1.38 -3.38 9.37
CA ASP A 29 1.52 -3.92 10.73
C ASP A 29 0.76 -3.12 11.79
N ASN A 30 0.79 -1.79 11.72
CA ASN A 30 0.39 -0.93 12.85
C ASN A 30 -1.05 -0.41 12.79
N ASN A 31 -1.83 -0.78 11.77
CA ASN A 31 -3.10 -0.13 11.43
C ASN A 31 -2.98 1.42 11.44
N HIS A 32 -1.77 1.92 11.12
CA HIS A 32 -1.44 3.33 11.15
C HIS A 32 -2.01 3.97 9.89
N LEU A 33 -2.94 4.90 10.07
CA LEU A 33 -3.43 5.72 8.98
C LEU A 33 -2.34 6.75 8.62
N PRO A 34 -1.78 6.68 7.40
CA PRO A 34 -0.78 7.65 6.98
C PRO A 34 -1.40 9.05 6.99
N SER A 35 -0.63 10.03 7.41
CA SER A 35 -1.00 11.45 7.32
C SER A 35 -1.19 11.88 5.87
N VAL A 36 -1.92 12.98 5.66
CA VAL A 36 -2.13 13.54 4.31
C VAL A 36 -0.80 13.87 3.63
N ALA A 37 0.20 14.33 4.39
CA ALA A 37 1.53 14.63 3.87
C ALA A 37 2.26 13.36 3.39
N GLU A 38 2.17 12.26 4.15
CA GLU A 38 2.74 10.97 3.75
C GLU A 38 2.04 10.40 2.52
N VAL A 39 0.71 10.49 2.44
CA VAL A 39 -0.04 10.08 1.25
C VAL A 39 0.35 10.91 0.03
N ALA A 40 0.51 12.23 0.19
CA ALA A 40 0.95 13.10 -0.90
C ALA A 40 2.38 12.77 -1.37
N ALA A 41 3.29 12.48 -0.44
CA ALA A 41 4.66 12.05 -0.76
C ALA A 41 4.66 10.72 -1.53
N LEU A 42 3.87 9.73 -1.09
CA LEU A 42 3.71 8.46 -1.78
C LEU A 42 3.10 8.63 -3.18
N ALA A 43 2.14 9.53 -3.35
CA ALA A 43 1.53 9.84 -4.65
C ALA A 43 2.51 10.52 -5.62
N ALA A 44 3.54 11.20 -5.10
CA ALA A 44 4.59 11.84 -5.89
C ALA A 44 5.72 10.87 -6.28
N TRP A 45 5.70 9.62 -5.79
CA TRP A 45 6.74 8.63 -6.07
C TRP A 45 6.91 8.39 -7.57
N ARG A 46 8.17 8.29 -7.99
CA ARG A 46 8.56 7.97 -9.36
C ARG A 46 9.55 6.80 -9.32
N PRO A 47 9.41 5.82 -10.23
CA PRO A 47 10.42 4.78 -10.34
C PRO A 47 11.77 5.42 -10.71
N PRO A 48 12.88 4.96 -10.12
CA PRO A 48 14.19 5.47 -10.47
C PRO A 48 14.51 5.14 -11.93
N ALA A 49 15.02 6.11 -12.66
CA ALA A 49 15.35 6.02 -14.09
C ALA A 49 16.84 6.30 -14.31
N ASP A 50 17.33 6.00 -15.51
CA ASP A 50 18.69 6.34 -15.97
C ASP A 50 19.83 5.81 -15.09
N LEU A 51 19.61 4.71 -14.36
CA LEU A 51 20.59 4.12 -13.43
C LEU A 51 21.77 3.40 -14.12
N GLY A 52 21.64 3.11 -15.42
CA GLY A 52 22.60 2.27 -16.14
C GLY A 52 22.47 0.78 -15.79
N PRO A 53 23.44 -0.06 -16.21
CA PRO A 53 23.44 -1.49 -15.89
C PRO A 53 23.58 -1.73 -14.39
N LEU A 54 22.88 -2.74 -13.87
CA LEU A 54 22.98 -3.15 -12.47
C LEU A 54 24.36 -3.76 -12.19
N PRO A 55 25.12 -3.23 -11.20
CA PRO A 55 26.39 -3.81 -10.77
C PRO A 55 26.19 -5.21 -10.20
N ALA A 56 27.07 -6.15 -10.56
CA ALA A 56 26.97 -7.54 -10.11
C ALA A 56 27.03 -7.68 -8.58
N SER A 57 27.75 -6.80 -7.89
CA SER A 57 27.84 -6.73 -6.42
C SER A 57 26.49 -6.42 -5.76
N LEU A 58 25.58 -5.74 -6.45
CA LEU A 58 24.26 -5.34 -5.94
C LEU A 58 23.14 -6.30 -6.37
N ALA A 59 23.43 -7.30 -7.20
CA ALA A 59 22.42 -8.18 -7.77
C ALA A 59 21.65 -8.97 -6.71
N ASP A 60 22.33 -9.45 -5.67
CA ASP A 60 21.70 -10.20 -4.58
C ASP A 60 20.82 -9.30 -3.72
N ARG A 61 21.28 -8.09 -3.41
CA ARG A 61 20.50 -7.07 -2.69
C ARG A 61 19.23 -6.69 -3.45
N ALA A 62 19.35 -6.43 -4.76
CA ALA A 62 18.22 -6.10 -5.61
C ALA A 62 17.19 -7.24 -5.69
N ARG A 63 17.64 -8.50 -5.77
CA ARG A 63 16.73 -9.66 -5.75
C ARG A 63 16.00 -9.81 -4.42
N ALA A 64 16.72 -9.69 -3.29
CA ALA A 64 16.10 -9.75 -1.97
C ALA A 64 15.07 -8.63 -1.77
N LEU A 65 15.35 -7.41 -2.27
CA LEU A 65 14.40 -6.31 -2.24
C LEU A 65 13.16 -6.58 -3.10
N LEU A 66 13.33 -7.12 -4.31
CA LEU A 66 12.21 -7.48 -5.19
C LEU A 66 11.31 -8.54 -4.54
N GLU A 67 11.88 -9.56 -3.92
CA GLU A 67 11.12 -10.58 -3.20
C GLU A 67 10.27 -9.96 -2.06
N ARG A 68 10.86 -9.05 -1.29
CA ARG A 68 10.12 -8.29 -0.26
C ARG A 68 9.02 -7.44 -0.86
N GLN A 69 9.28 -6.73 -1.95
CA GLN A 69 8.27 -5.93 -2.65
C GLN A 69 7.07 -6.76 -3.09
N LEU A 70 7.31 -7.94 -3.68
CA LEU A 70 6.25 -8.86 -4.11
C LEU A 70 5.45 -9.41 -2.91
N ALA A 71 6.12 -9.77 -1.82
CA ALA A 71 5.47 -10.24 -0.61
C ALA A 71 4.56 -9.16 0.01
N THR A 72 5.05 -7.93 0.10
CA THR A 72 4.32 -6.76 0.61
C THR A 72 3.13 -6.42 -0.29
N ALA A 73 3.30 -6.39 -1.61
CA ALA A 73 2.22 -6.17 -2.56
C ALA A 73 1.10 -7.23 -2.42
N ALA A 74 1.48 -8.50 -2.26
CA ALA A 74 0.52 -9.58 -2.03
C ALA A 74 -0.23 -9.41 -0.69
N ALA A 75 0.46 -8.96 0.37
CA ALA A 75 -0.16 -8.67 1.66
C ALA A 75 -1.16 -7.51 1.58
N ILE A 76 -0.81 -6.42 0.87
CA ILE A 76 -1.72 -5.29 0.61
C ILE A 76 -2.99 -5.79 -0.11
N GLY A 77 -2.85 -6.60 -1.17
CA GLY A 77 -3.99 -7.15 -1.89
C GLY A 77 -4.94 -7.99 -1.01
N ARG A 78 -4.38 -8.78 -0.08
CA ARG A 78 -5.17 -9.53 0.91
C ARG A 78 -5.90 -8.60 1.88
N ALA A 79 -5.21 -7.59 2.43
CA ALA A 79 -5.80 -6.62 3.34
C ALA A 79 -6.95 -5.84 2.67
N MET A 80 -6.77 -5.38 1.43
CA MET A 80 -7.82 -4.71 0.66
C MET A 80 -9.05 -5.60 0.46
N THR A 81 -8.83 -6.89 0.17
CA THR A 81 -9.93 -7.84 -0.01
C THR A 81 -10.70 -8.07 1.29
N MET A 82 -10.00 -8.20 2.42
CA MET A 82 -10.63 -8.33 3.74
C MET A 82 -11.45 -7.07 4.10
N ASN A 83 -10.88 -5.88 3.91
CA ASN A 83 -11.55 -4.61 4.18
C ASN A 83 -12.84 -4.47 3.36
N ARG A 84 -12.83 -4.83 2.07
CA ARG A 84 -14.05 -4.82 1.23
C ARG A 84 -15.14 -5.75 1.77
N ARG A 85 -14.78 -6.96 2.24
CA ARG A 85 -15.73 -7.89 2.84
C ARG A 85 -16.33 -7.36 4.14
N GLN A 86 -15.51 -6.75 5.00
CA GLN A 86 -15.97 -6.13 6.23
C GLN A 86 -16.93 -4.96 5.97
N LEU A 87 -16.62 -4.09 5.00
CA LEU A 87 -17.51 -2.99 4.60
C LEU A 87 -18.85 -3.50 4.06
N ALA A 88 -18.84 -4.57 3.25
CA ALA A 88 -20.06 -5.19 2.76
C ALA A 88 -20.92 -5.76 3.90
N ALA A 89 -20.31 -6.44 4.88
CA ALA A 89 -21.02 -6.96 6.05
C ALA A 89 -21.63 -5.83 6.91
N LEU A 90 -20.89 -4.74 7.15
CA LEU A 90 -21.41 -3.57 7.86
C LEU A 90 -22.57 -2.89 7.12
N THR A 91 -22.54 -2.91 5.79
CA THR A 91 -23.63 -2.38 4.96
C THR A 91 -24.87 -3.26 5.07
N ALA A 92 -24.72 -4.58 5.06
CA ALA A 92 -25.82 -5.53 5.21
C ALA A 92 -26.49 -5.49 6.60
N LEU A 93 -25.73 -5.14 7.65
CA LEU A 93 -26.24 -4.99 9.02
C LEU A 93 -26.92 -3.63 9.26
N ARG A 94 -26.83 -2.67 8.32
CA ARG A 94 -27.45 -1.35 8.50
C ARG A 94 -28.98 -1.54 8.52
N PRO A 95 -29.67 -1.15 9.60
CA PRO A 95 -31.12 -1.33 9.67
C PRO A 95 -31.77 -0.58 8.51
N VAL A 96 -32.58 -1.28 7.71
CA VAL A 96 -33.58 -0.61 6.88
C VAL A 96 -34.44 0.17 7.87
N GLN A 97 -34.51 1.50 7.73
CA GLN A 97 -35.44 2.31 8.53
C GLN A 97 -36.81 1.63 8.44
N ALA A 98 -37.27 1.08 9.56
CA ALA A 98 -38.60 0.49 9.62
C ALA A 98 -39.57 1.57 9.15
N ALA A 99 -40.31 1.29 8.08
CA ALA A 99 -41.31 2.20 7.55
C ALA A 99 -42.16 2.68 8.73
N ARG A 100 -42.22 4.00 8.94
CA ARG A 100 -42.91 4.62 10.07
C ARG A 100 -44.33 4.04 10.13
N PRO A 101 -44.73 3.36 11.23
CA PRO A 101 -46.05 2.75 11.30
C PRO A 101 -47.11 3.85 11.14
N VAL A 102 -47.94 3.74 10.10
CA VAL A 102 -49.12 4.59 9.93
C VAL A 102 -50.26 3.86 10.60
N PHE A 103 -50.71 4.37 11.75
CA PHE A 103 -51.93 3.91 12.38
C PHE A 103 -53.11 4.49 11.62
N LEU A 104 -53.89 3.63 10.97
CA LEU A 104 -55.19 3.98 10.41
C LEU A 104 -56.22 3.78 11.51
N ASP A 105 -56.76 4.88 12.02
CA ASP A 105 -57.89 4.82 12.93
C ASP A 105 -59.15 4.59 12.11
N LEU A 106 -59.76 3.42 12.29
CA LEU A 106 -61.03 3.05 11.70
C LEU A 106 -62.14 3.42 12.69
N GLU A 107 -62.40 4.72 12.82
CA GLU A 107 -63.60 5.20 13.51
C GLU A 107 -64.79 5.04 12.54
N GLY A 108 -65.79 4.28 12.98
CA GLY A 108 -67.03 3.97 12.27
C GLY A 108 -68.22 4.81 12.71
#